data_AF-M2SM70-F1
#
_entry.id   AF-M2SM70-F1
#
_cell.length_a   1.000
_cell.length_b   1.000
_cell.length_c   1.000
_cell.angle_alpha   90.00
_cell.angle_beta   90.00
_cell.angle_gamma   90.00
#
_symmetry.space_group_name_H-M   'P 1'
#
loop_
_entity.id
_entity.type
_entity.pdbx_description
1 polymer ?
#
loop_
_entity_poly.entity_id
_entity_poly.type
_entity_poly.pdbx_seq_one_letter_code
_entity_poly.pdbx_strand_id
1 'polypeptide(L)'
;MVPLCFEKSMWTVVAMLAVLKAGGAFVPLDPDHPASRHEDIFKQIGAKVVLTSAQFGMLWASSECAVVTVSEESTKQLPALVNNSRLPAKPTNAAYVIFTSGSTGTPKGVVLEHRAVATSCLGHGRAFGITDFSRVLQFASYTFDACITEIFTTLVHGGCTCVPSDSDRCSDLAKAISVMDVNWALLTPS
;
A
#
# COMPACT_ATOMS: atom_id res chain seq x y z
N MET A 1 14.04 1.15 -0.74
CA MET A 1 12.63 1.58 -0.61
C MET A 1 12.04 1.65 -2.00
N VAL A 2 10.76 1.36 -2.16
CA VAL A 2 10.10 1.25 -3.47
C VAL A 2 8.83 2.11 -3.45
N PRO A 3 8.79 3.23 -4.18
CA PRO A 3 7.56 3.98 -4.35
C PRO A 3 6.47 3.16 -5.03
N LEU A 4 5.23 3.35 -4.60
CA LEU A 4 4.04 2.75 -5.17
C LEU A 4 3.07 3.87 -5.58
N CYS A 5 2.67 3.92 -6.85
CA CYS A 5 1.70 4.89 -7.35
C CYS A 5 0.53 4.18 -8.04
N PHE A 6 -0.61 4.13 -7.36
CA PHE A 6 -1.77 3.33 -7.76
C PHE A 6 -3.06 4.03 -7.37
N GLU A 7 -4.10 3.81 -8.17
CA GLU A 7 -5.49 4.00 -7.80
C GLU A 7 -5.94 2.90 -6.82
N LYS A 8 -7.13 3.06 -6.24
CA LYS A 8 -7.73 2.00 -5.42
C LYS A 8 -8.02 0.75 -6.25
N SER A 9 -7.17 -0.25 -6.09
CA SER A 9 -7.33 -1.59 -6.68
C SER A 9 -6.61 -2.65 -5.86
N MET A 10 -6.97 -3.92 -6.07
CA MET A 10 -6.28 -5.06 -5.43
C MET A 10 -4.78 -5.09 -5.74
N TRP A 11 -4.37 -4.54 -6.89
CA TRP A 11 -2.97 -4.50 -7.32
C TRP A 11 -2.09 -3.68 -6.38
N THR A 12 -2.65 -2.69 -5.69
CA THR A 12 -1.90 -1.93 -4.68
C THR A 12 -1.46 -2.83 -3.53
N VAL A 13 -2.39 -3.65 -3.01
CA VAL A 13 -2.10 -4.60 -1.91
C VAL A 13 -1.11 -5.67 -2.38
N VAL A 14 -1.26 -6.17 -3.61
CA VAL A 14 -0.31 -7.10 -4.23
C VAL A 14 1.09 -6.48 -4.32
N ALA A 15 1.21 -5.24 -4.77
CA ALA A 15 2.47 -4.52 -4.89
C ALA A 15 3.13 -4.28 -3.52
N MET A 16 2.35 -3.87 -2.51
CA MET A 16 2.83 -3.74 -1.14
C MET A 16 3.42 -5.06 -0.63
N LEU A 17 2.69 -6.17 -0.77
CA LEU A 17 3.16 -7.50 -0.36
C LEU A 17 4.39 -7.95 -1.15
N ALA A 18 4.46 -7.66 -2.45
CA ALA A 18 5.61 -7.99 -3.28
C ALA A 18 6.89 -7.29 -2.79
N VAL A 19 6.80 -5.98 -2.49
CA VAL A 19 7.92 -5.21 -1.95
C VAL A 19 8.38 -5.77 -0.60
N LEU A 20 7.44 -6.03 0.31
CA LEU A 20 7.75 -6.61 1.62
C LEU A 20 8.41 -8.00 1.49
N LYS A 21 7.88 -8.87 0.63
CA LYS A 21 8.43 -10.21 0.39
C LYS A 21 9.83 -10.14 -0.23
N ALA A 22 10.12 -9.13 -1.05
CA ALA A 22 11.45 -8.86 -1.58
C ALA A 22 12.44 -8.26 -0.54
N GLY A 23 11.99 -8.00 0.69
CA GLY A 23 12.80 -7.40 1.76
C GLY A 23 12.94 -5.88 1.66
N GLY A 24 12.13 -5.22 0.82
CA GLY A 24 12.06 -3.78 0.69
C GLY A 24 10.99 -3.15 1.59
N ALA A 25 11.03 -1.82 1.68
CA ALA A 25 9.97 -1.01 2.27
C ALA A 25 9.20 -0.30 1.17
N PHE A 26 7.87 -0.33 1.21
CA PHE A 26 7.05 0.40 0.23
C PHE A 26 6.83 1.85 0.67
N VAL A 27 6.67 2.75 -0.31
CA VAL A 27 6.42 4.18 -0.09
C VAL A 27 5.22 4.58 -0.94
N PRO A 28 4.00 4.65 -0.36
CA PRO A 28 2.82 5.00 -1.12
C PRO A 28 2.90 6.46 -1.56
N LEU A 29 2.57 6.71 -2.82
CA LEU A 29 2.43 8.03 -3.42
C LEU A 29 0.97 8.25 -3.80
N ASP A 30 0.53 9.50 -3.67
CA ASP A 30 -0.72 9.95 -4.24
C ASP A 30 -0.45 10.42 -5.68
N PRO A 31 -1.11 9.87 -6.72
CA PRO A 31 -0.92 10.31 -8.09
C PRO A 31 -1.32 11.78 -8.31
N ASP A 32 -2.21 12.34 -7.49
CA ASP A 32 -2.68 13.72 -7.62
C ASP A 32 -1.71 14.74 -6.99
N HIS A 33 -0.69 14.27 -6.26
CA HIS A 33 0.35 15.16 -5.77
C HIS A 33 1.21 15.74 -6.91
N PRO A 34 1.71 16.98 -6.78
CA PRO A 34 2.58 17.58 -7.79
C PRO A 34 3.83 16.74 -8.06
N ALA A 35 4.28 16.70 -9.32
CA ALA A 35 5.47 15.95 -9.74
C ALA A 35 6.72 16.32 -8.93
N SER A 36 6.90 17.60 -8.57
CA SER A 36 8.01 18.07 -7.73
C SER A 36 8.03 17.37 -6.35
N ARG A 37 6.86 17.10 -5.78
CA ARG A 37 6.75 16.36 -4.51
C ARG A 37 7.20 14.91 -4.68
N HIS A 38 6.84 14.25 -5.79
CA HIS A 38 7.32 12.90 -6.07
C HIS A 38 8.83 12.87 -6.28
N GLU A 39 9.38 13.84 -7.02
CA GLU A 39 10.82 13.97 -7.23
C GLU A 39 11.59 14.17 -5.92
N ASP A 40 11.09 15.02 -5.02
CA ASP A 40 11.68 15.23 -3.70
C ASP A 40 11.70 13.93 -2.90
N ILE A 41 10.62 13.15 -2.92
CA ILE A 41 10.55 11.84 -2.28
C ILE A 41 11.54 10.86 -2.91
N PHE A 42 11.62 10.80 -4.24
CA PHE A 42 12.52 9.90 -4.97
C PHE A 42 13.98 10.20 -4.62
N LYS A 43 14.35 11.49 -4.60
CA LYS A 43 15.69 11.96 -4.20
C LYS A 43 15.99 11.59 -2.74
N GLN A 44 15.06 11.85 -1.82
CA GLN A 44 15.26 11.55 -0.39
C GLN A 44 15.49 10.06 -0.10
N ILE A 45 14.79 9.17 -0.80
CA ILE A 45 14.90 7.71 -0.55
C ILE A 45 15.89 7.01 -1.49
N GLY A 46 16.51 7.74 -2.43
CA GLY A 46 17.35 7.17 -3.48
C GLY A 46 16.61 6.11 -4.31
N ALA A 47 15.39 6.43 -4.76
CA ALA A 47 14.54 5.50 -5.49
C ALA A 47 15.19 5.04 -6.80
N LYS A 48 15.28 3.72 -7.00
CA LYS A 48 15.80 3.10 -8.24
C LYS A 48 14.73 2.40 -9.06
N VAL A 49 13.62 2.04 -8.42
CA VAL A 49 12.48 1.37 -9.02
C VAL A 49 11.21 1.94 -8.38
N VAL A 50 10.18 2.15 -9.19
CA VAL A 50 8.82 2.51 -8.77
C VAL A 50 7.86 1.47 -9.34
N LEU A 51 6.92 1.01 -8.53
CA LEU A 51 5.81 0.19 -9.02
C LEU A 51 4.60 1.09 -9.26
N THR A 52 3.89 0.87 -10.36
CA THR A 52 2.68 1.62 -10.69
C THR A 52 1.58 0.70 -11.17
N SER A 53 0.33 1.19 -11.14
CA SER A 53 -0.71 0.59 -11.98
C SER A 53 -0.45 0.90 -13.45
N ALA A 54 -1.21 0.25 -14.34
CA ALA A 54 -1.18 0.57 -15.77
C ALA A 54 -1.59 2.02 -16.06
N GLN A 55 -2.48 2.58 -15.24
CA GLN A 55 -2.95 3.96 -15.38
C GLN A 55 -1.83 4.99 -15.21
N PHE A 56 -0.88 4.74 -14.30
CA PHE A 56 0.20 5.68 -13.97
C PHE A 56 1.58 5.30 -14.52
N GLY A 57 1.66 4.26 -15.37
CA GLY A 57 2.93 3.73 -15.89
C GLY A 57 3.76 4.72 -16.72
N MET A 58 3.16 5.78 -17.24
CA MET A 58 3.86 6.79 -18.03
C MET A 58 4.31 8.01 -17.21
N LEU A 59 3.93 8.12 -15.94
CA LEU A 59 4.16 9.32 -15.11
C LEU A 59 5.66 9.64 -14.94
N TRP A 60 6.51 8.61 -14.99
CA TRP A 60 7.97 8.72 -14.87
C TRP A 60 8.73 8.09 -16.04
N ALA A 61 8.12 8.01 -17.23
CA ALA A 61 8.74 7.37 -18.40
C ALA A 61 10.08 8.02 -18.82
N SER A 62 10.29 9.30 -18.47
CA SER A 62 11.53 10.06 -18.72
C SER A 62 12.48 10.11 -17.51
N SER A 63 12.15 9.45 -16.41
CA SER A 63 13.00 9.39 -15.21
C SER A 63 14.09 8.33 -15.33
N GLU A 64 15.19 8.51 -14.60
CA GLU A 64 16.21 7.46 -14.41
C GLU A 64 15.72 6.29 -13.52
N CYS A 65 14.57 6.45 -12.86
CA CYS A 65 13.94 5.42 -12.04
C CYS A 65 13.26 4.37 -12.93
N ALA A 66 13.56 3.08 -12.69
CA ALA A 66 12.91 2.00 -13.43
C ALA A 66 11.42 1.93 -13.07
N VAL A 67 10.53 2.08 -14.05
CA VAL A 67 9.08 1.96 -13.86
C VAL A 67 8.63 0.54 -14.13
N VAL A 68 7.97 -0.09 -13.16
CA VAL A 68 7.41 -1.44 -13.30
C VAL A 68 5.90 -1.37 -13.11
N THR A 69 5.17 -1.60 -14.20
CA THR A 69 3.71 -1.67 -14.18
C THR A 69 3.25 -3.00 -13.59
N VAL A 70 2.30 -2.94 -12.66
CA VAL A 70 1.65 -4.10 -12.04
C VAL A 70 0.19 -4.17 -12.50
N SER A 71 -0.11 -5.22 -13.24
CA SER A 71 -1.43 -5.57 -13.78
C SER A 71 -1.57 -7.10 -13.90
N GLU A 72 -2.77 -7.55 -14.25
CA GLU A 72 -3.02 -8.98 -14.49
C GLU A 72 -2.08 -9.55 -15.57
N GLU A 73 -1.93 -8.84 -16.68
CA GLU A 73 -1.08 -9.21 -17.80
C GLU A 73 0.39 -9.30 -17.38
N SER A 74 0.88 -8.31 -16.63
CA SER A 74 2.27 -8.33 -16.13
C SER A 74 2.53 -9.54 -15.24
N THR A 75 1.55 -9.93 -14.40
CA THR A 75 1.72 -11.08 -13.50
C THR A 75 1.69 -12.41 -14.22
N LYS A 76 0.91 -12.53 -15.31
CA LYS A 76 0.89 -13.72 -16.18
C LYS A 76 2.21 -13.95 -16.91
N GLN A 77 3.02 -12.91 -17.09
CA GLN A 77 4.34 -12.98 -17.73
C GLN A 77 5.46 -13.32 -16.75
N LEU A 78 5.19 -13.35 -15.45
CA LEU A 78 6.20 -13.73 -14.46
C LEU A 78 6.57 -15.22 -14.60
N PRO A 79 7.84 -15.57 -14.37
CA PRO A 79 8.26 -16.97 -14.38
C PRO A 79 7.51 -17.76 -13.31
N ALA A 80 7.32 -19.06 -13.55
CA ALA A 80 6.72 -19.96 -12.57
C ALA A 80 7.49 -19.88 -11.24
N LEU A 81 6.74 -19.88 -10.13
CA LEU A 81 7.32 -19.75 -8.81
C LEU A 81 8.25 -20.94 -8.53
N VAL A 82 9.55 -20.67 -8.47
CA VAL A 82 10.52 -21.68 -8.02
C VAL A 82 10.35 -21.79 -6.51
N ASN A 83 9.67 -22.84 -6.08
CA ASN A 83 9.31 -23.13 -4.70
C ASN A 83 10.58 -23.47 -3.90
N ASN A 84 11.42 -22.48 -3.59
CA ASN A 84 12.52 -22.57 -2.65
C ASN A 84 13.21 -21.21 -2.52
N SER A 85 12.84 -20.42 -1.51
CA SER A 85 13.69 -19.37 -0.95
C SER A 85 13.11 -18.92 0.39
N ARG A 86 13.92 -18.93 1.44
CA ARG A 86 13.64 -18.08 2.60
C ARG A 86 13.48 -16.65 2.08
N LEU A 87 12.37 -16.00 2.41
CA LEU A 87 12.18 -14.60 2.05
C LEU A 87 13.32 -13.77 2.68
N PRO A 88 13.92 -12.82 1.95
CA PRO A 88 15.03 -12.01 2.47
C PRO A 88 14.62 -11.04 3.58
N ALA A 89 13.31 -10.82 3.78
CA ALA A 89 12.77 -9.90 4.77
C ALA A 89 13.11 -10.30 6.21
N LYS A 90 13.56 -9.34 7.01
CA LYS A 90 13.88 -9.47 8.44
C LYS A 90 12.99 -8.54 9.28
N PRO A 91 12.72 -8.87 10.55
CA PRO A 91 11.93 -8.02 11.43
C PRO A 91 12.45 -6.58 11.61
N THR A 92 13.76 -6.37 11.43
CA THR A 92 14.42 -5.05 11.52
C THR A 92 14.48 -4.30 10.20
N ASN A 93 14.03 -4.89 9.08
CA ASN A 93 13.91 -4.12 7.84
C ASN A 93 12.75 -3.13 7.97
N ALA A 94 12.91 -1.96 7.35
CA ALA A 94 11.80 -1.05 7.13
C ALA A 94 10.72 -1.78 6.30
N ALA A 95 9.46 -1.65 6.72
CA ALA A 95 8.29 -2.20 6.05
C ALA A 95 7.61 -1.14 5.18
N TYR A 96 7.44 0.07 5.71
CA TYR A 96 6.90 1.18 4.93
C TYR A 96 7.50 2.52 5.35
N VAL A 97 7.33 3.51 4.47
CA VAL A 97 7.55 4.92 4.78
C VAL A 97 6.35 5.73 4.36
N ILE A 98 5.77 6.49 5.28
CA ILE A 98 4.71 7.45 4.97
C ILE A 98 5.27 8.86 5.09
N PHE A 99 5.07 9.66 4.06
CA PHE A 99 5.54 11.04 4.01
C PHE A 99 4.47 12.00 4.50
N THR A 100 4.81 12.78 5.52
CA THR A 100 3.93 13.85 6.06
C THR A 100 4.37 15.22 5.56
N SER A 101 3.47 16.21 5.66
CA SER A 101 3.80 17.61 5.40
C SER A 101 4.81 18.10 6.44
N GLY A 102 6.03 18.43 6.01
CA GLY A 102 7.01 19.04 6.89
C GLY A 102 6.69 20.53 7.10
N SER A 103 6.96 21.03 8.30
CA SER A 103 6.84 22.46 8.63
C SER A 103 7.71 23.37 7.76
N THR A 104 8.75 22.83 7.12
CA THR A 104 9.68 23.53 6.23
C THR A 104 9.31 23.41 4.75
N GLY A 105 8.15 22.86 4.41
CA GLY A 105 7.71 22.58 3.03
C GLY A 105 8.27 21.28 2.45
N THR A 106 9.43 20.82 2.92
CA THR A 106 10.02 19.53 2.51
C THR A 106 9.28 18.35 3.17
N PRO A 107 8.81 17.34 2.41
CA PRO A 107 8.19 16.13 2.96
C PRO A 107 9.12 15.41 3.94
N LYS A 108 8.59 14.92 5.07
CA LYS A 108 9.34 14.10 6.04
C LYS A 108 8.83 12.66 6.05
N GLY A 109 9.73 11.70 5.83
CA GLY A 109 9.39 10.28 5.82
C GLY A 109 9.40 9.67 7.22
N VAL A 110 8.28 9.10 7.66
CA VAL A 110 8.17 8.31 8.89
C VAL A 110 8.40 6.85 8.54
N VAL A 111 9.48 6.27 9.06
CA VAL A 111 9.92 4.90 8.74
C VAL A 111 9.45 3.93 9.82
N LEU A 112 8.71 2.88 9.44
CA LEU A 112 8.30 1.81 10.34
C LEU A 112 8.93 0.49 9.95
N GLU A 113 9.47 -0.23 10.93
CA GLU A 113 10.04 -1.57 10.75
C GLU A 113 8.98 -2.68 10.85
N HIS A 114 9.26 -3.83 10.21
CA HIS A 114 8.38 -5.00 10.25
C HIS A 114 7.94 -5.40 11.66
N ARG A 115 8.85 -5.42 12.65
CA ARG A 115 8.51 -5.79 14.03
C ARG A 115 7.49 -4.85 14.67
N ALA A 116 7.57 -3.56 14.37
CA ALA A 116 6.62 -2.57 14.89
C ALA A 116 5.25 -2.78 14.25
N VAL A 117 5.21 -2.89 12.92
CA VAL A 117 3.96 -3.12 12.17
C VAL A 117 3.29 -4.43 12.59
N ALA A 118 4.05 -5.52 12.71
CA ALA A 118 3.52 -6.82 13.14
C ALA A 118 2.95 -6.76 14.57
N THR A 119 3.65 -6.08 15.48
CA THR A 119 3.17 -5.89 16.86
C THR A 119 1.85 -5.10 16.86
N SER A 120 1.77 -4.02 16.08
CA SER A 120 0.55 -3.22 15.94
C SER A 120 -0.61 -4.04 15.36
N CYS A 121 -0.39 -4.82 14.29
CA CYS A 121 -1.44 -5.65 13.69
C CYS A 121 -2.00 -6.69 14.67
N LEU A 122 -1.14 -7.30 15.51
CA LEU A 122 -1.59 -8.23 16.55
C LEU A 122 -2.39 -7.52 17.65
N GLY A 123 -2.00 -6.29 18.01
CA GLY A 123 -2.74 -5.45 18.96
C GLY A 123 -4.10 -5.01 18.42
N HIS A 124 -4.10 -4.41 17.23
CA HIS A 124 -5.28 -3.93 16.52
C HIS A 124 -6.31 -5.04 16.33
N GLY A 125 -5.91 -6.19 15.81
CA GLY A 125 -6.88 -7.25 15.52
C GLY A 125 -7.62 -7.74 16.76
N ARG A 126 -6.92 -7.87 17.90
CA ARG A 126 -7.56 -8.17 19.19
C ARG A 126 -8.48 -7.05 19.66
N ALA A 127 -8.04 -5.80 19.58
CA ALA A 127 -8.82 -4.65 20.06
C ALA A 127 -10.05 -4.36 19.20
N PHE A 128 -9.97 -4.59 17.89
CA PHE A 128 -11.03 -4.28 16.92
C PHE A 128 -11.91 -5.48 16.58
N GLY A 129 -11.59 -6.68 17.09
CA GLY A 129 -12.34 -7.91 16.79
C GLY A 129 -12.19 -8.35 15.33
N ILE A 130 -11.05 -8.06 14.70
CA ILE A 130 -10.77 -8.49 13.33
C ILE A 130 -10.41 -9.98 13.35
N THR A 131 -11.09 -10.76 12.52
CA THR A 131 -10.97 -12.22 12.39
C THR A 131 -10.97 -12.64 10.92
N ASP A 132 -10.95 -13.94 10.66
CA ASP A 132 -11.10 -14.53 9.33
C ASP A 132 -12.50 -14.32 8.72
N PHE A 133 -13.51 -13.98 9.54
CA PHE A 133 -14.83 -13.57 9.07
C PHE A 133 -14.92 -12.09 8.71
N SER A 134 -13.89 -11.29 9.02
CA SER A 134 -13.91 -9.85 8.78
C SER A 134 -13.72 -9.53 7.30
N ARG A 135 -14.59 -8.68 6.78
CA ARG A 135 -14.55 -8.08 5.44
C ARG A 135 -14.38 -6.58 5.63
N VAL A 136 -13.12 -6.17 5.67
CA VAL A 136 -12.69 -4.82 6.05
C VAL A 136 -12.63 -3.93 4.81
N LEU A 137 -13.35 -2.82 4.84
CA LEU A 137 -13.27 -1.78 3.81
C LEU A 137 -11.89 -1.11 3.80
N GLN A 138 -11.28 -1.03 2.62
CA GLN A 138 -10.06 -0.24 2.40
C GLN A 138 -10.42 1.20 1.99
N PHE A 139 -10.75 2.04 2.98
CA PHE A 139 -11.21 3.41 2.75
C PHE A 139 -10.05 4.42 2.75
N ALA A 140 -9.19 4.38 3.75
CA ALA A 140 -8.14 5.38 3.96
C ALA A 140 -7.23 5.55 2.73
N SER A 141 -6.77 6.79 2.47
CA SER A 141 -5.74 7.03 1.46
C SER A 141 -4.50 6.18 1.76
N TYR A 142 -3.85 5.67 0.72
CA TYR A 142 -2.61 4.89 0.90
C TYR A 142 -1.47 5.73 1.46
N THR A 143 -1.52 7.06 1.32
CA THR A 143 -0.55 7.99 1.93
C THR A 143 -0.84 8.31 3.40
N PHE A 144 -1.85 7.67 3.99
CA PHE A 144 -2.20 7.80 5.40
C PHE A 144 -2.10 6.45 6.12
N ASP A 145 -1.63 6.45 7.36
CA ASP A 145 -1.25 5.23 8.09
C ASP A 145 -2.44 4.33 8.46
N ALA A 146 -3.66 4.87 8.51
CA ALA A 146 -4.88 4.09 8.69
C ALA A 146 -5.03 2.96 7.66
N CYS A 147 -4.51 3.12 6.42
CA CYS A 147 -4.57 2.05 5.42
C CYS A 147 -3.78 0.80 5.85
N ILE A 148 -2.74 0.96 6.67
CA ILE A 148 -1.95 -0.16 7.19
C ILE A 148 -2.81 -1.02 8.11
N THR A 149 -3.65 -0.40 8.93
CA THR A 149 -4.61 -1.10 9.78
C THR A 149 -5.63 -1.84 8.92
N GLU A 150 -6.27 -1.16 7.97
CA GLU A 150 -7.30 -1.76 7.09
C GLU A 150 -6.77 -2.94 6.26
N ILE A 151 -5.51 -2.90 5.83
CA ILE A 151 -4.91 -3.91 4.96
C ILE A 151 -4.23 -5.00 5.79
N PHE A 152 -3.17 -4.65 6.52
CA PHE A 152 -2.29 -5.66 7.11
C PHE A 152 -2.87 -6.29 8.36
N THR A 153 -3.67 -5.56 9.16
CA THR A 153 -4.36 -6.20 10.29
C THR A 153 -5.34 -7.25 9.77
N THR A 154 -6.14 -6.89 8.77
CA THR A 154 -7.08 -7.81 8.11
C THR A 154 -6.40 -9.07 7.59
N LEU A 155 -5.33 -8.91 6.80
CA LEU A 155 -4.62 -10.04 6.19
C LEU A 155 -3.93 -10.94 7.23
N VAL A 156 -3.35 -10.36 8.30
CA VAL A 156 -2.69 -11.14 9.38
C VAL A 156 -3.69 -12.04 10.12
N HIS A 157 -4.94 -11.60 10.25
CA HIS A 157 -6.00 -12.35 10.93
C HIS A 157 -6.85 -13.20 9.98
N GLY A 158 -6.46 -13.33 8.70
CA GLY A 158 -7.13 -14.18 7.72
C GLY A 158 -8.40 -13.58 7.09
N GLY A 159 -8.70 -12.31 7.36
CA GLY A 159 -9.87 -11.62 6.81
C GLY A 159 -9.68 -11.19 5.35
N CYS A 160 -10.71 -10.53 4.81
CA CYS A 160 -10.75 -10.01 3.45
C CYS A 160 -10.66 -8.47 3.45
N THR A 161 -9.67 -7.91 2.76
CA THR A 161 -9.61 -6.47 2.48
C THR A 161 -10.42 -6.17 1.22
N CYS A 162 -11.53 -5.44 1.38
CA CYS A 162 -12.43 -5.02 0.30
C CYS A 162 -11.97 -3.66 -0.24
N VAL A 163 -11.40 -3.64 -1.45
CA VAL A 163 -10.88 -2.42 -2.08
C VAL A 163 -11.88 -1.90 -3.12
N PRO A 164 -12.69 -0.86 -2.81
CA PRO A 164 -13.57 -0.23 -3.80
C PRO A 164 -12.75 0.56 -4.83
N SER A 165 -13.34 0.85 -6.00
CA SER A 165 -12.74 1.84 -6.90
C SER A 165 -12.75 3.24 -6.25
N ASP A 166 -11.90 4.16 -6.69
CA ASP A 166 -11.92 5.54 -6.19
C ASP A 166 -13.26 6.23 -6.42
N SER A 167 -13.93 5.93 -7.54
CA SER A 167 -15.28 6.41 -7.83
C SER A 167 -16.27 5.90 -6.80
N ASP A 168 -16.34 4.59 -6.57
CA ASP A 168 -17.30 4.01 -5.62
C ASP A 168 -17.04 4.48 -4.19
N ARG A 169 -15.76 4.62 -3.81
CA ARG A 169 -15.33 5.11 -2.50
C ARG A 169 -15.85 6.52 -2.21
N CYS A 170 -15.90 7.40 -3.21
CA CYS A 170 -16.26 8.82 -3.06
C CYS A 170 -17.74 9.11 -3.37
N SER A 171 -18.33 8.40 -4.33
CA SER A 171 -19.65 8.73 -4.88
C SER A 171 -20.79 7.85 -4.40
N ASP A 172 -20.53 6.58 -4.06
CA ASP A 172 -21.56 5.63 -3.64
C ASP A 172 -21.02 4.57 -2.67
N LEU A 173 -20.52 5.06 -1.52
CA LEU A 173 -19.87 4.23 -0.52
C LEU A 173 -20.81 3.15 0.04
N ALA A 174 -22.10 3.47 0.21
CA ALA A 174 -23.09 2.53 0.72
C ALA A 174 -23.28 1.34 -0.23
N LYS A 175 -23.36 1.59 -1.53
CA LYS A 175 -23.41 0.51 -2.53
C LYS A 175 -22.13 -0.31 -2.53
N ALA A 176 -20.95 0.33 -2.43
CA ALA A 176 -19.68 -0.38 -2.38
C ALA A 176 -19.61 -1.34 -1.17
N ILE A 177 -20.01 -0.86 0.01
CA ILE A 177 -20.12 -1.66 1.24
C ILE A 177 -21.05 -2.85 1.05
N SER A 178 -22.24 -2.62 0.46
CA SER A 178 -23.22 -3.68 0.24
C SER A 178 -22.76 -4.71 -0.79
N VAL A 179 -22.21 -4.30 -1.94
CA VAL A 179 -21.79 -5.21 -3.01
C VAL A 179 -20.59 -6.06 -2.60
N MET A 180 -19.71 -5.50 -1.76
CA MET A 180 -18.52 -6.21 -1.28
C MET A 180 -18.77 -7.00 0.02
N ASP A 181 -20.00 -7.00 0.55
CA ASP A 181 -20.35 -7.58 1.85
C ASP A 181 -19.42 -7.11 2.98
N VAL A 182 -19.07 -5.82 3.00
CA VAL A 182 -18.22 -5.24 4.04
C VAL A 182 -18.94 -5.32 5.38
N ASN A 183 -18.26 -5.82 6.40
CA ASN A 183 -18.78 -5.92 7.78
C ASN A 183 -17.95 -5.14 8.81
N TRP A 184 -16.88 -4.48 8.39
CA TRP A 184 -16.06 -3.63 9.25
C TRP A 184 -15.45 -2.46 8.47
N ALA A 185 -15.44 -1.26 9.04
CA ALA A 185 -14.86 -0.08 8.43
C ALA A 185 -14.24 0.85 9.48
N LEU A 186 -13.16 1.53 9.10
CA LEU A 186 -12.52 2.61 9.85
C LEU A 186 -12.72 3.92 9.09
N LEU A 187 -13.50 4.83 9.64
CA LEU A 187 -13.81 6.12 9.00
C LEU A 187 -13.42 7.26 9.93
N THR A 188 -12.81 8.30 9.37
CA THR A 188 -12.47 9.52 10.11
C THR A 188 -13.73 10.37 10.34
N PRO A 189 -13.94 10.93 11.54
CA PRO A 189 -14.96 11.96 11.75
C PRO A 189 -14.75 13.15 10.81
N SER A 190 -15.84 13.74 10.33
CA SER A 190 -15.86 14.98 9.55
C SER A 190 -15.98 16.21 10.44
#